data_AF-E6K6J7-F1
#
_entry.id   AF-E6K6J7-F1
#
_cell.length_a   1.000
_cell.length_b   1.000
_cell.length_c   1.000
_cell.angle_alpha   90.00
_cell.angle_beta   90.00
_cell.angle_gamma   90.00
#
_symmetry.space_group_name_H-M   'P 1'
#
loop_
_entity.id
_entity.type
_entity.pdbx_description
1 polymer ?
#
loop_
_entity_poly.entity_id
_entity_poly.type
_entity_poly.pdbx_seq_one_letter_code
_entity_poly.pdbx_strand_id
1 'polypeptide(L)'
;MNEKMPAGLLPKPNFFVIFVSSMESYEDDSPELLAHQLRILVRRLQALDRNDLLLSAIGVPTLEALRIEAAKGTLSPLIITSDYRLILEATHTEVVLSPVHKAVYLLFLNHPEGIEFKHLTSYRSELLSLYRRLAPYMEVERMEETVDRLTNPLDNAINEKCSRIKAAFSALMDEYSASYYIIGSHTTRHVEGSSRIWFRRLKIITLPRRLVKWQER
;
A
#
# COMPACT_ATOMS: atom_id res chain seq x y z
N MET A 1 -56.03 -32.02 -58.57
CA MET A 1 -55.30 -30.82 -58.10
C MET A 1 -54.99 -31.03 -56.63
N ASN A 2 -53.73 -31.28 -56.26
CA ASN A 2 -52.77 -30.24 -55.85
C ASN A 2 -53.36 -29.39 -54.71
N GLU A 3 -52.85 -29.39 -53.48
CA GLU A 3 -51.44 -29.27 -53.09
C GLU A 3 -51.20 -29.69 -51.64
N LYS A 4 -49.92 -29.96 -51.37
CA LYS A 4 -49.32 -30.45 -50.12
C LYS A 4 -49.53 -29.50 -48.93
N MET A 5 -49.55 -30.08 -47.73
CA MET A 5 -49.32 -29.37 -46.47
C MET A 5 -47.93 -28.69 -46.47
N PRO A 6 -47.78 -27.46 -45.95
CA PRO A 6 -46.49 -26.95 -45.53
C PRO A 6 -46.21 -27.27 -44.05
N ALA A 7 -44.92 -27.40 -43.80
CA ALA A 7 -44.27 -27.93 -42.62
C ALA A 7 -44.43 -27.07 -41.35
N GLY A 8 -44.14 -27.72 -40.22
CA GLY A 8 -44.32 -27.22 -38.87
C GLY A 8 -43.64 -25.88 -38.58
N LEU A 9 -44.36 -25.07 -37.82
CA LEU A 9 -43.83 -23.91 -37.13
C LEU A 9 -43.42 -24.35 -35.73
N LEU A 10 -42.13 -24.62 -35.55
CA LEU A 10 -41.51 -24.74 -34.23
C LEU A 10 -41.71 -23.42 -33.47
N PRO A 11 -42.13 -23.43 -32.19
CA PRO A 11 -42.06 -22.24 -31.37
C PRO A 11 -40.57 -21.86 -31.21
N LYS A 12 -40.28 -20.60 -31.52
CA LYS A 12 -38.95 -19.97 -31.38
C LYS A 12 -38.42 -20.20 -29.95
N PRO A 13 -37.14 -20.53 -29.75
CA PRO A 13 -36.60 -20.65 -28.42
C PRO A 13 -36.67 -19.29 -27.73
N ASN A 14 -37.40 -19.25 -26.63
CA ASN A 14 -37.54 -18.11 -25.75
C ASN A 14 -36.13 -17.69 -25.30
N PHE A 15 -35.69 -16.51 -25.68
CA PHE A 15 -34.44 -15.86 -25.27
C PHE A 15 -34.38 -15.59 -23.75
N PHE A 16 -35.40 -16.00 -23.01
CA PHE A 16 -35.60 -15.83 -21.58
C PHE A 16 -35.26 -17.09 -20.74
N VAL A 17 -34.93 -18.23 -21.38
CA VAL A 17 -34.70 -19.51 -20.67
C VAL A 17 -33.21 -19.89 -20.54
N ILE A 18 -32.28 -19.15 -21.15
CA ILE A 18 -30.83 -19.40 -20.98
C ILE A 18 -30.24 -18.60 -19.79
N PHE A 19 -31.01 -17.69 -19.18
CA PHE A 19 -30.49 -16.82 -18.11
C PHE A 19 -30.65 -17.37 -16.67
N VAL A 20 -31.20 -18.58 -16.50
CA VAL A 20 -31.53 -19.15 -15.16
C VAL A 20 -30.82 -20.50 -14.93
N SER A 21 -29.56 -20.64 -15.32
CA SER A 21 -28.77 -21.84 -15.00
C SER A 21 -27.34 -21.56 -14.50
N SER A 22 -27.08 -20.38 -13.95
CA SER A 22 -25.81 -20.10 -13.25
C SER A 22 -26.03 -19.39 -11.92
N MET A 23 -27.15 -19.68 -11.27
CA MET A 23 -27.48 -19.16 -9.95
C MET A 23 -27.60 -20.32 -8.95
N GLU A 24 -26.51 -21.07 -8.82
CA GLU A 24 -26.18 -22.12 -7.84
C GLU A 24 -24.69 -22.43 -8.13
N SER A 25 -23.65 -22.18 -7.32
CA SER A 25 -23.48 -22.09 -5.88
C SER A 25 -22.35 -21.09 -5.54
N TYR A 26 -22.63 -20.00 -4.81
CA TYR A 26 -21.59 -19.15 -4.23
C TYR A 26 -21.16 -19.70 -2.86
N GLU A 27 -20.73 -20.97 -2.83
CA GLU A 27 -20.21 -21.61 -1.63
C GLU A 27 -18.78 -22.11 -1.90
N ASP A 28 -17.83 -21.42 -1.26
CA ASP A 28 -16.56 -21.97 -0.77
C ASP A 28 -15.52 -22.50 -1.79
N ASP A 29 -15.36 -21.82 -2.93
CA ASP A 29 -14.15 -22.03 -3.74
C ASP A 29 -12.92 -21.58 -2.93
N SER A 30 -11.99 -22.51 -2.67
CA SER A 30 -10.74 -22.18 -1.98
C SER A 30 -9.98 -21.08 -2.74
N PRO A 31 -9.22 -20.19 -2.06
CA PRO A 31 -8.45 -19.13 -2.73
C PRO A 31 -7.54 -19.67 -3.84
N GLU A 32 -7.02 -20.89 -3.66
CA GLU A 32 -6.20 -21.59 -4.64
C GLU A 32 -6.99 -22.01 -5.87
N LEU A 33 -8.24 -22.49 -5.70
CA LEU A 33 -9.14 -22.84 -6.80
C LEU A 33 -9.52 -21.59 -7.62
N LEU A 34 -9.86 -20.49 -6.95
CA LEU A 34 -10.13 -19.20 -7.60
C LEU A 34 -8.91 -18.72 -8.41
N ALA A 35 -7.71 -18.81 -7.83
CA ALA A 35 -6.47 -18.44 -8.53
C ALA A 35 -6.19 -19.34 -9.74
N HIS A 36 -6.51 -20.64 -9.65
CA HIS A 36 -6.39 -21.57 -10.76
C HIS A 36 -7.36 -21.23 -11.90
N GLN A 37 -8.64 -21.00 -11.58
CA GLN A 37 -9.66 -20.59 -12.55
C GLN A 37 -9.27 -19.27 -13.24
N LEU A 38 -8.82 -18.28 -12.46
CA LEU A 38 -8.33 -17.00 -12.99
C LEU A 38 -7.18 -17.20 -13.99
N ARG A 39 -6.21 -18.06 -13.67
CA ARG A 39 -5.08 -18.38 -14.56
C ARG A 39 -5.55 -18.95 -15.90
N ILE A 40 -6.54 -19.84 -15.88
CA ILE A 40 -7.12 -20.41 -17.11
C ILE A 40 -7.75 -19.31 -17.96
N LEU A 41 -8.57 -18.44 -17.35
CA LEU A 41 -9.24 -17.34 -18.06
C LEU A 41 -8.24 -16.34 -18.65
N VAL A 42 -7.22 -15.95 -17.89
CA VAL A 42 -6.13 -15.06 -18.35
C VAL A 42 -5.44 -15.67 -19.57
N ARG A 43 -5.05 -16.95 -19.51
CA ARG A 43 -4.40 -17.63 -20.64
C ARG A 43 -5.29 -17.69 -21.88
N ARG A 44 -6.59 -17.91 -21.72
CA ARG A 44 -7.56 -17.91 -22.82
C ARG A 44 -7.64 -16.53 -23.49
N LEU A 45 -7.74 -15.46 -22.71
CA LEU A 45 -7.77 -14.09 -23.26
C LEU A 45 -6.46 -13.73 -23.97
N GLN A 46 -5.31 -14.12 -23.41
CA GLN A 46 -4.00 -13.90 -24.03
C GLN A 46 -3.82 -14.70 -25.32
N ALA A 47 -4.31 -15.94 -25.39
CA ALA A 47 -4.28 -16.74 -26.62
C ALA A 47 -5.13 -16.13 -27.75
N LEU A 48 -6.11 -15.29 -27.39
CA LEU A 48 -6.93 -14.52 -28.33
C LEU A 48 -6.36 -13.11 -28.58
N ASP A 49 -5.19 -12.78 -28.04
CA ASP A 49 -4.55 -11.45 -28.06
C ASP A 49 -5.44 -10.32 -27.49
N ARG A 50 -6.31 -10.66 -26.54
CA ARG A 50 -7.27 -9.73 -25.90
C ARG A 50 -6.80 -9.21 -24.54
N ASN A 51 -5.60 -8.65 -24.51
CA ASN A 51 -5.04 -8.01 -23.31
C ASN A 51 -5.85 -6.77 -22.88
N ASP A 52 -6.55 -6.13 -23.82
CA ASP A 52 -7.49 -5.03 -23.56
C ASP A 52 -8.64 -5.46 -22.65
N LEU A 53 -9.23 -6.64 -22.89
CA LEU A 53 -10.30 -7.20 -22.06
C LEU A 53 -9.79 -7.62 -20.68
N LEU A 54 -8.56 -8.15 -20.62
CA LEU A 54 -7.93 -8.47 -19.35
C LEU A 54 -7.74 -7.21 -18.50
N LEU A 55 -7.18 -6.14 -19.09
CA LEU A 55 -6.98 -4.86 -18.41
C LEU A 55 -8.32 -4.24 -17.98
N SER A 56 -9.33 -4.30 -18.85
CA SER A 56 -10.68 -3.81 -18.53
C SER A 56 -11.33 -4.59 -17.39
N ALA A 57 -11.10 -5.90 -17.30
CA ALA A 57 -11.71 -6.75 -16.28
C ALA A 57 -11.11 -6.52 -14.88
N ILE A 58 -9.78 -6.40 -14.79
CA ILE A 58 -9.12 -6.16 -13.49
C ILE A 58 -9.16 -4.68 -13.07
N GLY A 59 -9.17 -3.78 -14.06
CA GLY A 59 -9.08 -2.34 -13.86
C GLY A 59 -7.69 -1.85 -13.44
N VAL A 60 -7.45 -0.55 -13.65
CA VAL A 60 -6.19 0.12 -13.29
C VAL A 60 -5.89 0.03 -11.78
N PRO A 61 -6.84 0.21 -10.84
CA PRO A 61 -6.53 0.14 -9.41
C PRO A 61 -5.94 -1.20 -8.97
N THR A 62 -6.49 -2.31 -9.49
CA THR A 62 -6.01 -3.66 -9.20
C THR A 62 -4.64 -3.89 -9.82
N LEU A 63 -4.42 -3.43 -11.06
CA LEU A 63 -3.12 -3.52 -11.71
C LEU A 63 -2.03 -2.82 -10.90
N GLU A 64 -2.27 -1.61 -10.42
CA GLU A 64 -1.29 -0.88 -9.60
C GLU A 64 -1.04 -1.58 -8.25
N ALA A 65 -2.09 -2.13 -7.61
CA ALA A 65 -1.93 -2.92 -6.40
C ALA A 65 -1.09 -4.20 -6.64
N LEU A 66 -1.28 -4.88 -7.77
CA LEU A 66 -0.49 -6.05 -8.16
C LEU A 66 0.96 -5.69 -8.47
N ARG A 67 1.22 -4.52 -9.08
CA ARG A 67 2.59 -4.02 -9.30
C ARG A 67 3.31 -3.74 -7.98
N ILE A 68 2.60 -3.17 -7.00
CA ILE A 68 3.11 -2.99 -5.63
C ILE A 68 3.41 -4.36 -4.99
N GLU A 69 2.49 -5.33 -5.04
CA GLU A 69 2.74 -6.65 -4.44
C GLU A 69 3.90 -7.38 -5.15
N ALA A 70 4.05 -7.24 -6.47
CA ALA A 70 5.18 -7.80 -7.21
C ALA A 70 6.53 -7.21 -6.76
N ALA A 71 6.59 -5.91 -6.46
CA ALA A 71 7.81 -5.25 -5.97
C ALA A 71 8.30 -5.77 -4.62
N LYS A 72 7.42 -6.42 -3.84
CA LYS A 72 7.77 -7.03 -2.54
C LYS A 72 8.87 -8.07 -2.62
N GLY A 73 8.99 -8.77 -3.76
CA GLY A 73 10.03 -9.77 -4.01
C GLY A 73 11.41 -9.18 -4.30
N THR A 74 11.50 -7.89 -4.61
CA THR A 74 12.73 -7.20 -5.01
C THR A 74 13.14 -6.09 -4.04
N LEU A 75 12.52 -6.03 -2.85
CA LEU A 75 12.84 -5.02 -1.85
C LEU A 75 14.25 -5.23 -1.27
N SER A 76 15.05 -4.16 -1.29
CA SER A 76 16.32 -4.11 -0.58
C SER A 76 16.11 -4.05 0.94
N PRO A 77 16.86 -4.85 1.72
CA PRO A 77 16.97 -4.59 3.16
C PRO A 77 17.45 -3.16 3.42
N LEU A 78 16.87 -2.53 4.45
CA LEU A 78 17.25 -1.21 4.94
C LEU A 78 18.09 -1.37 6.20
N ILE A 79 19.38 -1.05 6.09
CA ILE A 79 20.32 -1.06 7.19
C ILE A 79 20.32 0.32 7.84
N ILE A 80 20.08 0.34 9.15
CA ILE A 80 20.20 1.52 9.98
C ILE A 80 21.48 1.38 10.79
N THR A 81 22.48 2.17 10.41
CA THR A 81 23.80 2.17 11.04
C THR A 81 23.76 2.75 12.46
N SER A 82 24.83 2.54 13.23
CA SER A 82 24.96 3.05 14.61
C SER A 82 24.89 4.58 14.72
N ASP A 83 25.24 5.28 13.64
CA ASP A 83 25.16 6.74 13.44
C ASP A 83 23.88 7.18 12.69
N TYR A 84 22.88 6.28 12.57
CA TYR A 84 21.58 6.53 11.97
C TYR A 84 21.62 6.95 10.48
N ARG A 85 22.62 6.50 9.73
CA ARG A 85 22.53 6.47 8.25
C ARG A 85 21.63 5.34 7.80
N LEU A 86 20.85 5.60 6.76
CA LEU A 86 19.89 4.68 6.16
C LEU A 86 20.50 4.14 4.87
N ILE A 87 20.90 2.87 4.84
CA ILE A 87 21.60 2.26 3.70
C ILE A 87 20.71 1.18 3.09
N LEU A 88 20.47 1.26 1.78
CA LEU A 88 19.86 0.19 1.01
C LEU A 88 20.93 -0.88 0.74
N GLU A 89 20.81 -2.05 1.36
CA GLU A 89 21.81 -3.12 1.31
C GLU A 89 22.08 -3.62 -0.12
N ALA A 90 21.04 -3.77 -0.95
CA ALA A 90 21.18 -4.33 -2.29
C ALA A 90 21.96 -3.42 -3.26
N THR A 91 21.87 -2.11 -3.09
CA THR A 91 22.54 -1.12 -3.95
C THR A 91 23.70 -0.41 -3.25
N HIS A 92 23.94 -0.71 -1.97
CA HIS A 92 24.88 0.00 -1.09
C HIS A 92 24.74 1.51 -1.13
N THR A 93 23.52 2.02 -1.35
CA THR A 93 23.26 3.46 -1.50
C THR A 93 22.65 4.03 -0.21
N GLU A 94 23.14 5.20 0.21
CA GLU A 94 22.57 5.91 1.36
C GLU A 94 21.33 6.73 0.96
N VAL A 95 20.26 6.60 1.73
CA VAL A 95 19.09 7.49 1.68
C VAL A 95 19.37 8.71 2.57
N VAL A 96 19.86 9.78 1.93
CA VAL A 96 20.25 10.99 2.65
C VAL A 96 19.03 11.77 3.12
N LEU A 97 18.87 11.84 4.44
CA LEU A 97 17.82 12.60 5.12
C LEU A 97 18.45 13.58 6.12
N SER A 98 17.88 14.78 6.26
CA SER A 98 18.32 15.68 7.34
C SER A 98 17.89 15.14 8.71
N PRO A 99 18.52 15.57 9.81
CA PRO A 99 18.25 15.01 11.14
C PRO A 99 16.77 15.01 11.56
N VAL A 100 16.01 16.06 11.25
CA VAL A 100 14.56 16.10 11.53
C VAL A 100 13.77 15.07 10.71
N HIS A 101 14.12 14.87 9.44
CA HIS A 101 13.47 13.87 8.59
C HIS A 101 13.79 12.45 9.07
N LYS A 102 15.05 12.21 9.49
CA LYS A 102 15.44 10.93 10.13
C LYS A 102 14.65 10.69 11.41
N ALA A 103 14.48 11.70 12.26
CA ALA A 103 13.72 11.55 13.51
C ALA A 103 12.27 11.12 13.25
N VAL A 104 11.60 11.81 12.30
CA VAL A 104 10.25 11.45 11.86
C VAL A 104 10.23 10.03 11.29
N TYR A 105 11.19 9.70 10.42
CA TYR A 105 11.25 8.39 9.79
C TYR A 105 11.40 7.25 10.80
N LEU A 106 12.34 7.39 11.74
CA LEU A 106 12.60 6.41 12.79
C LEU A 106 11.40 6.25 13.73
N LEU A 107 10.68 7.33 14.04
CA LEU A 107 9.42 7.25 14.79
C LEU A 107 8.45 6.28 14.07
N PHE A 108 8.18 6.50 12.78
CA PHE A 108 7.29 5.59 12.03
C PHE A 108 7.85 4.18 11.82
N LEU A 109 9.17 3.99 11.92
CA LEU A 109 9.74 2.65 11.94
C LEU A 109 9.50 1.93 13.27
N ASN A 110 9.55 2.66 14.39
CA ASN A 110 9.28 2.15 15.73
C ASN A 110 7.80 1.81 15.97
N HIS A 111 6.90 2.39 15.18
CA HIS A 111 5.45 2.21 15.27
C HIS A 111 4.88 1.42 14.07
N PRO A 112 5.10 0.09 13.99
CA PRO A 112 4.54 -0.74 12.92
C PRO A 112 3.01 -0.80 12.89
N GLU A 113 2.34 -0.45 13.98
CA GLU A 113 0.88 -0.27 14.06
C GLU A 113 0.40 0.99 13.31
N GLY A 114 1.30 1.93 13.04
CA GLY A 114 1.02 3.21 12.42
C GLY A 114 0.43 4.24 13.38
N ILE A 115 0.56 5.52 12.99
CA ILE A 115 0.12 6.65 13.82
C ILE A 115 -0.86 7.49 13.01
N GLU A 116 -2.00 7.87 13.60
CA GLU A 116 -2.82 8.94 13.01
C GLU A 116 -2.18 10.29 13.33
N PHE A 117 -2.01 11.18 12.35
CA PHE A 117 -1.36 12.48 12.59
C PHE A 117 -2.03 13.31 13.68
N LYS A 118 -3.36 13.22 13.85
CA LYS A 118 -4.09 13.87 14.95
C LYS A 118 -3.67 13.40 16.35
N HIS A 119 -3.01 12.23 16.44
CA HIS A 119 -2.51 11.64 17.69
C HIS A 119 -0.99 11.80 17.82
N LEU A 120 -0.32 12.51 16.91
CA LEU A 120 1.13 12.66 16.93
C LEU A 120 1.63 13.46 18.15
N THR A 121 0.78 14.28 18.75
CA THR A 121 1.05 14.98 20.03
C THR A 121 1.42 14.00 21.16
N SER A 122 0.84 12.80 21.18
CA SER A 122 1.17 11.77 22.17
C SER A 122 2.60 11.22 22.02
N TYR A 123 3.20 11.38 20.83
CA TYR A 123 4.55 10.91 20.50
C TYR A 123 5.60 12.02 20.52
N ARG A 124 5.22 13.24 20.96
CA ARG A 124 6.09 14.42 21.00
C ARG A 124 7.41 14.15 21.73
N SER A 125 7.34 13.56 22.92
CA SER A 125 8.53 13.28 23.75
C SER A 125 9.49 12.30 23.08
N GLU A 126 8.95 11.27 22.43
CA GLU A 126 9.77 10.30 21.68
C GLU A 126 10.42 10.95 20.46
N LEU A 127 9.65 11.72 19.68
CA LEU A 127 10.15 12.42 18.51
C LEU A 127 11.27 13.42 18.89
N LEU A 128 11.11 14.15 19.99
CA LEU A 128 12.14 15.04 20.51
C LEU A 128 13.39 14.28 20.96
N SER A 129 13.23 13.14 21.64
CA SER A 129 14.35 12.28 22.05
C SER A 129 15.13 11.72 20.84
N LEU A 130 14.42 11.27 19.80
CA LEU A 130 15.03 10.87 18.53
C LEU A 130 15.78 12.05 17.90
N TYR A 131 15.16 13.22 17.83
CA TYR A 131 15.76 14.38 17.19
C TYR A 131 17.02 14.87 17.92
N ARG A 132 17.01 14.91 19.26
CA ARG A 132 18.17 15.24 20.09
C ARG A 132 19.36 14.31 19.84
N ARG A 133 19.11 13.01 19.70
CA ARG A 133 20.17 12.02 19.38
C ARG A 133 20.78 12.22 17.99
N LEU A 134 19.98 12.70 17.03
CA LEU A 134 20.38 12.88 15.64
C LEU A 134 21.06 14.22 15.36
N ALA A 135 20.79 15.24 16.18
CA ALA A 135 21.34 16.59 16.02
C ALA A 135 21.91 17.13 17.35
N PRO A 136 22.88 16.46 17.98
CA PRO A 136 23.33 16.78 19.34
C PRO A 136 23.88 18.19 19.54
N TYR A 137 24.29 18.87 18.46
CA TYR A 137 24.84 20.23 18.48
C TYR A 137 23.82 21.34 18.20
N MET A 138 22.54 21.01 18.01
CA MET A 138 21.50 21.99 17.75
C MET A 138 20.87 22.47 19.08
N GLU A 139 20.53 23.76 19.13
CA GLU A 139 19.87 24.36 20.30
C GLU A 139 18.55 23.67 20.64
N VAL A 140 18.40 23.32 21.91
CA VAL A 140 17.27 22.52 22.41
C VAL A 140 15.94 23.23 22.17
N GLU A 141 15.88 24.54 22.39
CA GLU A 141 14.69 25.38 22.16
C GLU A 141 14.21 25.29 20.72
N ARG A 142 15.13 25.37 19.75
CA ARG A 142 14.80 25.25 18.31
C ARG A 142 14.31 23.86 17.94
N MET A 143 14.83 22.82 18.60
CA MET A 143 14.32 21.46 18.42
C MET A 143 12.90 21.34 18.95
N GLU A 144 12.62 21.89 20.13
CA GLU A 144 11.30 21.86 20.74
C GLU A 144 10.28 22.58 19.87
N GLU A 145 10.58 23.80 19.39
CA GLU A 145 9.74 24.52 18.43
C GLU A 145 9.46 23.71 17.16
N THR A 146 10.49 23.04 16.63
CA THR A 146 10.34 22.19 15.44
C THR A 146 9.40 21.02 15.72
N VAL A 147 9.57 20.35 16.86
CA VAL A 147 8.74 19.19 17.26
C VAL A 147 7.32 19.62 17.58
N ASP A 148 7.12 20.79 18.19
CA ASP A 148 5.80 21.36 18.46
C ASP A 148 5.03 21.57 17.15
N ARG A 149 5.68 22.14 16.15
CA ARG A 149 5.09 22.29 14.81
C ARG A 149 4.80 20.95 14.14
N LEU A 150 5.69 19.96 14.27
CA LEU A 150 5.46 18.64 13.68
C LEU A 150 4.28 17.91 14.32
N THR A 151 4.07 18.09 15.63
CA THR A 151 3.03 17.39 16.39
C THR A 151 1.72 18.17 16.52
N ASN A 152 1.67 19.40 16.01
CA ASN A 152 0.46 20.21 15.93
C ASN A 152 -0.45 19.72 14.79
N PRO A 153 -1.66 19.21 15.08
CA PRO A 153 -2.60 18.74 14.06
C PRO A 153 -3.06 19.81 13.05
N LEU A 154 -2.88 21.10 13.38
CA LEU A 154 -3.25 22.24 12.54
C LEU A 154 -2.09 22.73 11.64
N ASP A 155 -0.85 22.26 11.87
CA ASP A 155 0.31 22.64 11.07
C ASP A 155 0.58 21.57 9.99
N ASN A 156 1.02 22.00 8.80
CA ASN A 156 1.35 21.13 7.69
C ASN A 156 2.78 20.55 7.75
N ALA A 157 3.56 20.94 8.77
CA ALA A 157 4.97 20.58 8.92
C ALA A 157 5.23 19.07 8.80
N ILE A 158 4.36 18.21 9.34
CA ILE A 158 4.54 16.76 9.24
C ILE A 158 4.36 16.24 7.80
N ASN A 159 3.39 16.77 7.05
CA ASN A 159 3.15 16.38 5.66
C ASN A 159 4.32 16.79 4.76
N GLU A 160 4.88 17.99 4.98
CA GLU A 160 6.07 18.44 4.27
C GLU A 160 7.24 17.47 4.47
N LYS A 161 7.43 16.98 5.70
CA LYS A 161 8.57 16.13 6.07
C LYS A 161 8.36 14.73 5.49
N CYS A 162 7.14 14.21 5.52
CA CYS A 162 6.78 12.99 4.80
C CYS A 162 7.01 13.13 3.29
N SER A 163 6.70 14.30 2.70
CA SER A 163 6.91 14.56 1.27
C SER A 163 8.39 14.59 0.90
N ARG A 164 9.23 15.19 1.74
CA ARG A 164 10.69 15.21 1.56
C ARG A 164 11.31 13.82 1.74
N ILE A 165 10.83 13.04 2.71
CA ILE A 165 11.21 11.63 2.87
C ILE A 165 10.84 10.84 1.63
N LYS A 166 9.59 10.99 1.14
CA LYS A 166 9.14 10.35 -0.11
C LYS A 166 10.08 10.68 -1.27
N ALA A 167 10.40 11.96 -1.46
CA ALA A 167 11.30 12.38 -2.53
C ALA A 167 12.69 11.73 -2.44
N ALA A 168 13.24 11.59 -1.23
CA ALA A 168 14.56 10.96 -1.03
C ALA A 168 14.56 9.47 -1.42
N PHE A 169 13.51 8.71 -1.07
CA PHE A 169 13.39 7.31 -1.49
C PHE A 169 13.07 7.19 -2.99
N SER A 170 12.13 7.98 -3.50
CA SER A 170 11.75 7.94 -4.93
C SER A 170 12.86 8.38 -5.89
N ALA A 171 13.92 9.05 -5.39
CA ALA A 171 15.11 9.34 -6.19
C ALA A 171 16.02 8.12 -6.41
N LEU A 172 15.85 7.06 -5.62
CA LEU A 172 16.74 5.90 -5.57
C LEU A 172 16.09 4.59 -6.04
N MET A 173 14.77 4.57 -6.18
CA MET A 173 14.00 3.38 -6.58
C MET A 173 12.72 3.77 -7.30
N ASP A 174 12.11 2.80 -7.98
CA ASP A 174 10.82 2.98 -8.66
C ASP A 174 9.67 3.25 -7.66
N GLU A 175 8.55 3.77 -8.17
CA GLU A 175 7.40 4.14 -7.34
C GLU A 175 6.79 2.96 -6.57
N TYR A 176 6.79 1.75 -7.16
CA TYR A 176 6.22 0.57 -6.54
C TYR A 176 7.07 0.09 -5.36
N SER A 177 8.39 0.03 -5.54
CA SER A 177 9.33 -0.23 -4.45
C SER A 177 9.25 0.85 -3.38
N ALA A 178 9.27 2.13 -3.77
CA ALA A 178 9.23 3.27 -2.85
C ALA A 178 8.01 3.24 -1.92
N SER A 179 6.86 2.74 -2.40
CA SER A 179 5.63 2.63 -1.62
C SER A 179 5.80 1.88 -0.29
N TYR A 180 6.76 0.95 -0.20
CA TYR A 180 7.08 0.21 1.02
C TYR A 180 7.93 1.01 2.01
N TYR A 181 8.82 1.86 1.52
CA TYR A 181 9.79 2.57 2.37
C TYR A 181 9.24 3.89 2.90
N ILE A 182 8.22 4.46 2.28
CA ILE A 182 7.69 5.78 2.64
C ILE A 182 6.60 5.70 3.70
N ILE A 183 6.30 6.85 4.33
CA ILE A 183 5.18 6.98 5.27
C ILE A 183 3.88 7.12 4.45
N GLY A 184 3.25 5.99 4.16
CA GLY A 184 2.02 5.88 3.38
C GLY A 184 0.76 6.09 4.23
N SER A 185 -0.38 6.36 3.57
CA SER A 185 -1.69 6.39 4.22
C SER A 185 -2.40 5.05 4.09
N HIS A 186 -2.82 4.50 5.22
CA HIS A 186 -3.60 3.27 5.29
C HIS A 186 -4.93 3.56 5.99
N THR A 187 -6.02 3.36 5.26
CA THR A 187 -7.37 3.54 5.80
C THR A 187 -7.87 2.20 6.32
N THR A 188 -8.01 2.07 7.63
CA THR A 188 -8.63 0.89 8.24
C THR A 188 -10.09 1.20 8.58
N ARG A 189 -10.98 0.29 8.18
CA ARG A 189 -12.41 0.34 8.51
C ARG A 189 -12.62 -0.42 9.82
N HIS A 190 -13.12 0.26 10.84
CA HIS A 190 -13.60 -0.38 12.06
C HIS A 190 -15.12 -0.49 12.01
N VAL A 191 -15.62 -1.71 12.19
CA VAL A 191 -17.04 -2.02 12.40
C VAL A 191 -17.12 -2.65 13.78
N GLU A 192 -17.33 -1.84 14.81
CA GLU A 192 -17.39 -2.34 16.19
C GLU A 192 -18.81 -2.13 16.73
N GLY A 193 -19.62 -3.21 16.70
CA GLY A 193 -20.82 -3.46 17.51
C GLY A 193 -21.99 -2.45 17.49
N SER A 194 -21.83 -1.28 16.90
CA SER A 194 -22.82 -0.21 16.84
C SER A 194 -22.89 0.29 15.40
N SER A 195 -24.05 0.82 15.02
CA SER A 195 -24.43 1.23 13.66
C SER A 195 -23.58 2.36 13.04
N ARG A 196 -22.37 2.63 13.55
CA ARG A 196 -21.45 3.67 13.11
C ARG A 196 -20.15 3.05 12.62
N ILE A 197 -19.93 3.18 11.31
CA ILE A 197 -18.67 2.84 10.65
C ILE A 197 -17.69 3.98 10.93
N TRP A 198 -16.53 3.67 11.52
CA TRP A 198 -15.48 4.65 11.76
C TRP A 198 -14.24 4.30 10.93
N PHE A 199 -13.61 5.32 10.34
CA PHE A 199 -12.38 5.18 9.56
C PHE A 199 -11.21 5.76 10.34
N ARG A 200 -10.13 5.00 10.46
CA ARG A 200 -8.84 5.52 10.94
C ARG A 200 -7.91 5.72 9.77
N ARG A 201 -7.23 6.87 9.72
CA ARG A 201 -6.24 7.15 8.69
C ARG A 201 -4.85 7.03 9.29
N LEU A 202 -4.36 5.80 9.31
CA LEU A 202 -3.05 5.48 9.84
C LEU A 202 -1.96 5.91 8.85
N LYS A 203 -0.84 6.35 9.40
CA LYS A 203 0.39 6.65 8.67
C LYS A 203 1.42 5.63 9.09
N ILE A 204 1.97 4.90 8.12
CA ILE A 204 2.75 3.68 8.38
C ILE A 204 3.77 3.49 7.26
N ILE A 205 4.91 2.90 7.60
CA ILE A 205 5.89 2.37 6.67
C ILE A 205 5.63 0.87 6.56
N THR A 206 5.29 0.39 5.37
CA THR A 206 4.88 -1.01 5.12
C THR A 206 6.05 -1.94 4.77
N LEU A 207 7.28 -1.43 4.77
CA LEU A 207 8.49 -2.22 4.64
C LEU A 207 8.47 -3.36 5.66
N PRO A 208 8.50 -4.64 5.22
CA PRO A 208 8.51 -5.77 6.14
C PRO A 208 9.62 -5.64 7.18
N ARG A 209 9.30 -5.76 8.48
CA ARG A 209 10.27 -5.52 9.55
C ARG A 209 11.47 -6.44 9.54
N ARG A 210 11.34 -7.64 8.97
CA ARG A 210 12.47 -8.55 8.68
C ARG A 210 13.53 -7.97 7.73
N LEU A 211 13.17 -6.95 6.94
CA LEU A 211 14.07 -6.22 6.03
C LEU A 211 14.66 -4.97 6.69
N VAL A 212 14.26 -4.60 7.90
CA VAL A 212 14.85 -3.49 8.65
C VAL A 212 15.90 -4.07 9.59
N LYS A 213 17.18 -3.78 9.31
CA LYS A 213 18.32 -4.28 10.08
C LYS A 213 18.96 -3.13 10.83
N TRP A 214 19.11 -3.26 12.14
CA TRP A 214 19.89 -2.32 12.95
C TRP A 214 21.32 -2.84 13.07
N GLN A 215 22.30 -2.00 12.75
CA GLN A 215 23.69 -2.33 13.00
C GLN A 215 23.92 -2.29 14.51
N GLU A 216 24.39 -3.41 15.07
CA GLU A 216 24.81 -3.46 16.47
C GLU A 216 25.97 -2.48 16.72
N ARG A 217 25.93 -1.85 17.90
CA ARG A 217 26.97 -0.92 18.35
C ARG A 217 28.15 -1.66 18.94
#